data_AF-A0A9D2I032-F1
#
_entry.id   AF-A0A9D2I032-F1
#
_cell.length_a   1.000
_cell.length_b   1.000
_cell.length_c   1.000
_cell.angle_alpha   90.00
_cell.angle_beta   90.00
_cell.angle_gamma   90.00
#
_symmetry.space_group_name_H-M   'P 1'
#
loop_
_entity.id
_entity.type
_entity.pdbx_description
1 polymer ?
#
loop_
_entity_poly.entity_id
_entity_poly.type
_entity_poly.pdbx_seq_one_letter_code
_entity_poly.pdbx_strand_id
1 'polypeptide(L)'
;MKIEEKLFGVFNNQDVNAITLTNSHGVSITAIPYGAHIIDWTVPDKDGQFDNIVIGLDNLDDYVNHRPFYGATVGRIAGRIANGKFTLDGKDYTLPVNISGNHLHGGPKGLDAVLWNYRTEQTDEHAAIIFSYVDPAGANDFPGTLTVEVAYTLTEDNEWMVSYKATTDEPTLFNPTNHVYF
;
A
#
# COMPACT_ATOMS: atom_id res chain seq x y z
N MET A 1 -10.65 -12.24 16.60
CA MET A 1 -10.24 -10.94 16.01
C MET A 1 -10.07 -9.81 17.03
N LYS A 2 -9.01 -9.01 16.87
CA LYS A 2 -8.69 -7.80 17.64
C LYS A 2 -8.04 -6.78 16.71
N ILE A 3 -8.35 -5.50 16.89
CA ILE A 3 -7.70 -4.38 16.20
C ILE A 3 -7.08 -3.44 17.24
N GLU A 4 -5.82 -3.06 17.02
CA GLU A 4 -5.09 -2.13 17.88
C GLU A 4 -4.43 -1.04 17.03
N GLU A 5 -4.35 0.17 17.59
CA GLU A 5 -3.67 1.29 16.94
C GLU A 5 -2.61 1.86 17.88
N LYS A 6 -1.45 2.20 17.32
CA LYS A 6 -0.35 2.85 18.03
C LYS A 6 0.28 3.91 17.14
N LEU A 7 0.53 5.10 17.69
CA LEU A 7 1.24 6.15 16.97
C LEU A 7 2.60 5.63 16.47
N PHE A 8 2.82 5.74 15.16
CA PHE A 8 4.03 5.31 14.47
C PHE A 8 4.89 6.50 14.04
N GLY A 9 4.27 7.64 13.75
CA GLY A 9 4.97 8.89 13.44
C GLY A 9 4.00 10.02 13.08
N VAL A 10 4.55 11.12 12.58
CA VAL A 10 3.78 12.29 12.13
C VAL A 10 4.22 12.66 10.71
N PHE A 11 3.27 12.78 9.79
CA PHE A 11 3.51 13.21 8.41
C PHE A 11 2.67 14.45 8.11
N ASN A 12 3.30 15.55 7.68
CA ASN A 12 2.61 16.82 7.39
C ASN A 12 1.67 17.31 8.52
N ASN A 13 2.11 17.19 9.78
CA ASN A 13 1.32 17.51 10.99
C ASN A 13 0.08 16.62 11.19
N GLN A 14 0.05 15.43 10.58
CA GLN A 14 -0.99 14.42 10.80
C GLN A 14 -0.37 13.19 11.44
N ASP A 15 -1.02 12.68 12.48
CA ASP A 15 -0.62 11.42 13.12
C ASP A 15 -0.78 10.26 12.15
N VAL A 16 0.22 9.38 12.13
CA VAL A 16 0.22 8.13 11.37
C VAL A 16 0.27 6.99 12.38
N ASN A 17 -0.83 6.27 12.50
CA ASN A 17 -0.92 5.11 13.38
C ASN A 17 -0.50 3.84 12.63
N ALA A 18 0.24 2.97 13.29
CA ALA A 18 0.34 1.56 12.93
C ALA A 18 -0.92 0.86 13.45
N ILE A 19 -1.60 0.15 12.55
CA ILE A 19 -2.83 -0.58 12.84
C ILE A 19 -2.52 -2.08 12.76
N THR A 20 -2.72 -2.78 13.87
CA THR A 20 -2.49 -4.22 14.01
C THR A 20 -3.79 -4.98 14.03
N LEU A 21 -3.92 -5.96 13.15
CA LEU A 21 -4.97 -6.97 13.14
C LEU A 21 -4.42 -8.25 13.81
N THR A 22 -5.16 -8.84 14.75
CA THR A 22 -4.79 -10.12 15.37
C THR A 22 -5.97 -11.08 15.37
N ASN A 23 -5.76 -12.32 14.89
CA ASN A 23 -6.78 -13.37 14.93
C ASN A 23 -6.74 -14.19 16.23
N SER A 24 -7.65 -15.15 16.39
CA SER A 24 -7.72 -15.96 17.62
C SER A 24 -6.52 -16.90 17.81
N HIS A 25 -5.78 -17.18 16.74
CA HIS A 25 -4.56 -17.98 16.75
C HIS A 25 -3.31 -17.19 17.17
N GLY A 26 -3.43 -15.87 17.36
CA GLY A 26 -2.30 -15.00 17.70
C GLY A 26 -1.47 -14.55 16.49
N VAL A 27 -1.84 -14.94 15.27
CA VAL A 27 -1.24 -14.37 14.05
C VAL A 27 -1.65 -12.91 13.96
N SER A 28 -0.71 -12.05 13.60
CA SER A 28 -0.98 -10.63 13.45
C SER A 28 -0.33 -10.02 12.21
N ILE A 29 -1.00 -8.99 11.68
CA ILE A 29 -0.52 -8.15 10.58
C ILE A 29 -0.61 -6.71 11.02
N THR A 30 0.47 -5.95 10.83
CA THR A 30 0.49 -4.51 11.10
C THR A 30 0.73 -3.74 9.81
N ALA A 31 -0.07 -2.69 9.60
CA ALA A 31 0.08 -1.79 8.46
C ALA A 31 -0.04 -0.32 8.88
N ILE A 32 0.52 0.58 8.07
CA ILE A 32 0.47 2.04 8.27
C ILE A 32 -0.21 2.72 7.07
N PRO A 33 -0.93 3.84 7.28
CA PRO A 33 -1.63 4.53 6.20
C PRO A 33 -0.71 5.31 5.26
N TYR A 34 0.52 5.63 5.65
CA TYR A 34 1.51 6.13 4.69
C TYR A 34 1.84 5.01 3.71
N GLY A 35 1.56 5.22 2.41
CA GLY A 35 1.74 4.25 1.33
C GLY A 35 0.99 2.93 1.44
N ALA A 36 0.06 2.83 2.41
CA ALA A 36 -0.57 1.57 2.81
C ALA A 36 0.47 0.44 2.99
N HIS A 37 1.56 0.70 3.72
CA HIS A 37 2.62 -0.30 3.90
C HIS A 37 2.18 -1.38 4.90
N ILE A 38 2.36 -2.66 4.56
CA ILE A 38 2.49 -3.71 5.58
C ILE A 38 3.89 -3.61 6.19
N ILE A 39 3.99 -3.60 7.52
CA ILE A 39 5.25 -3.38 8.23
C ILE A 39 5.62 -4.53 9.17
N ASP A 40 4.67 -5.40 9.49
CA ASP A 40 4.87 -6.61 10.30
C ASP A 40 3.85 -7.67 9.90
N TRP A 41 4.29 -8.92 9.87
CA TRP A 41 3.43 -10.10 9.82
C TRP A 41 4.02 -11.17 10.73
N THR A 42 3.46 -11.28 11.93
CA THR A 42 3.90 -12.22 12.96
C THR A 42 3.13 -13.53 12.86
N VAL A 43 3.84 -14.65 12.67
CA VAL A 43 3.28 -16.01 12.53
C VAL A 43 4.04 -17.04 13.37
N PRO A 44 3.42 -18.16 13.79
CA PRO A 44 4.13 -19.21 14.52
C PRO A 44 4.98 -20.09 13.59
N ASP A 45 6.15 -20.48 14.07
CA ASP A 45 6.97 -21.54 13.47
C ASP A 45 6.46 -22.94 13.85
N LYS A 46 7.18 -23.98 13.41
CA LYS A 46 6.84 -25.38 13.70
C LYS A 46 6.86 -25.75 15.19
N ASP A 47 7.52 -24.95 16.04
CA ASP A 47 7.64 -25.15 17.49
C ASP A 47 6.71 -24.18 18.26
N GLY A 48 5.86 -23.43 17.56
CA GLY A 48 4.91 -22.48 18.12
C GLY A 48 5.53 -21.14 18.56
N GLN A 49 6.77 -20.85 18.16
CA GLN A 49 7.41 -19.56 18.41
C GLN A 49 6.98 -18.56 17.34
N PHE A 50 6.54 -17.38 17.77
CA PHE A 50 6.06 -16.35 16.86
C PHE A 50 7.21 -15.43 16.44
N ASP A 51 7.33 -15.17 15.14
CA ASP A 51 8.30 -14.22 14.59
C ASP A 51 7.69 -13.47 13.40
N ASN A 52 8.24 -12.28 13.14
CA ASN A 52 7.89 -11.48 11.99
C ASN A 52 8.54 -12.05 10.72
N ILE A 53 7.75 -12.28 9.68
CA ILE A 53 8.19 -12.86 8.40
C ILE A 53 8.25 -11.85 7.25
N VAL A 54 8.14 -10.55 7.52
CA VAL A 54 8.28 -9.51 6.48
C VAL A 54 9.29 -8.44 6.88
N ILE A 55 9.93 -7.84 5.87
CA ILE A 55 10.83 -6.71 6.09
C ILE A 55 10.01 -5.43 6.31
N GLY A 56 10.24 -4.78 7.45
CA GLY A 56 9.73 -3.45 7.80
C GLY A 56 10.85 -2.54 8.34
N LEU A 57 10.52 -1.27 8.57
CA LEU A 57 11.38 -0.26 9.20
C LEU A 57 10.74 0.19 10.52
N ASP A 58 11.57 0.60 11.48
CA ASP A 58 11.14 0.90 12.84
C ASP A 58 10.41 2.25 12.99
N ASN A 59 10.56 3.16 12.03
CA ASN A 59 10.03 4.52 12.11
C ASN A 59 9.52 5.03 10.76
N LEU A 60 8.58 5.97 10.83
CA LEU A 60 7.94 6.56 9.65
C LEU A 60 8.92 7.32 8.74
N ASP A 61 9.88 8.03 9.34
CA ASP A 61 10.82 8.88 8.60
C ASP A 61 11.67 8.07 7.62
N ASP A 62 12.04 6.83 7.96
CA ASP A 62 12.77 5.95 7.06
C ASP A 62 11.95 5.54 5.83
N TYR A 63 10.63 5.31 5.98
CA TYR A 63 9.75 5.06 4.83
C TYR A 63 9.66 6.28 3.92
N VAL A 64 9.51 7.48 4.51
CA VAL A 64 9.35 8.75 3.77
C VAL A 64 10.64 9.14 3.04
N ASN A 65 11.79 9.04 3.70
CA ASN A 65 13.06 9.56 3.20
C ASN A 65 13.79 8.59 2.28
N HIS A 66 13.71 7.28 2.54
CA HIS A 66 14.44 6.28 1.77
C HIS A 66 13.59 5.60 0.70
N ARG A 67 12.26 5.53 0.89
CA ARG A 67 11.30 4.96 -0.05
C ARG A 67 11.72 3.58 -0.62
N PRO A 68 12.00 2.57 0.23
CA PRO A 68 12.49 1.26 -0.22
C PRO A 68 11.40 0.35 -0.82
N PHE A 69 10.14 0.79 -0.81
CA PHE A 69 8.94 0.04 -1.21
C PHE A 69 8.59 -1.18 -0.33
N TYR A 70 9.30 -1.45 0.77
CA TYR A 70 9.05 -2.61 1.63
C TYR A 70 7.59 -2.67 2.11
N GLY A 71 6.81 -3.60 1.59
CA GLY A 71 5.40 -3.77 1.96
C GLY A 71 4.45 -2.69 1.42
N ALA A 72 4.91 -1.77 0.57
CA ALA A 72 4.11 -0.66 0.07
C ALA A 72 3.04 -1.09 -0.94
N THR A 73 1.91 -0.37 -0.99
CA THR A 73 1.05 -0.41 -2.18
C THR A 73 1.64 0.46 -3.28
N VAL A 74 2.08 -0.16 -4.37
CA VAL A 74 2.69 0.54 -5.51
C VAL A 74 1.67 0.71 -6.65
N GLY A 75 1.65 1.89 -7.26
CA GLY A 75 0.76 2.22 -8.37
C GLY A 75 0.81 3.71 -8.76
N ARG A 76 0.11 4.18 -9.80
CA ARG A 76 -0.93 3.47 -10.60
C ARG A 76 -0.44 2.27 -11.40
N ILE A 77 0.84 2.23 -11.77
CA ILE A 77 1.45 1.11 -12.50
C ILE A 77 2.65 0.57 -11.75
N ALA A 78 2.55 -0.68 -11.29
CA ALA A 78 3.67 -1.46 -10.80
C ALA A 78 4.59 -1.89 -11.96
N GLY A 79 5.89 -1.92 -11.70
CA GLY A 79 6.90 -2.23 -12.73
C GLY A 79 7.27 -1.00 -13.55
N ARG A 80 7.73 -1.21 -14.78
CA ARG A 80 8.32 -0.16 -15.64
C ARG A 80 7.46 0.13 -16.86
N ILE A 81 7.27 1.41 -17.17
CA ILE A 81 6.82 1.90 -18.48
C ILE A 81 8.03 2.43 -19.22
N ALA A 82 8.30 1.84 -20.39
CA ALA A 82 9.46 2.16 -21.22
C ALA A 82 9.48 3.64 -21.58
N ASN A 83 10.58 4.33 -21.31
CA ASN A 83 10.74 5.78 -21.58
C ASN A 83 9.68 6.68 -20.93
N GLY A 84 8.88 6.15 -19.98
CA GLY A 84 7.72 6.83 -19.43
C GLY A 84 6.63 7.11 -20.46
N LYS A 85 6.56 6.39 -21.58
CA LYS A 85 5.63 6.69 -22.67
C LYS A 85 4.65 5.56 -22.89
N PHE A 86 3.39 5.93 -23.11
CA PHE A 86 2.35 5.02 -23.56
C PHE A 86 1.33 5.77 -24.43
N THR A 87 0.56 5.02 -25.20
CA THR A 87 -0.56 5.53 -25.99
C THR A 87 -1.84 4.90 -25.44
N LEU A 88 -2.86 5.71 -25.20
CA LEU A 88 -4.19 5.27 -24.77
C LEU A 88 -5.22 5.98 -25.64
N ASP A 89 -6.13 5.21 -26.24
CA ASP A 89 -7.18 5.71 -27.15
C ASP A 89 -6.65 6.66 -28.24
N GLY A 90 -5.46 6.35 -28.77
CA GLY A 90 -4.81 7.13 -29.83
C GLY A 90 -4.15 8.44 -29.37
N LYS A 91 -4.13 8.73 -28.07
CA LYS A 91 -3.42 9.86 -27.48
C LYS A 91 -2.14 9.40 -26.80
N ASP A 92 -1.04 10.11 -27.07
CA ASP A 92 0.25 9.85 -26.45
C ASP A 92 0.37 10.57 -25.10
N TYR A 93 0.87 9.85 -24.11
CA TYR A 93 1.14 10.33 -22.76
C TYR A 93 2.63 10.18 -22.47
N THR A 94 3.19 11.16 -21.75
CA THR A 94 4.57 11.12 -21.24
C THR A 94 4.53 11.32 -19.73
N LEU A 95 5.00 10.32 -19.01
CA LEU A 95 5.10 10.25 -17.57
C LEU A 95 6.52 10.63 -17.10
N PRO A 96 6.69 11.03 -15.83
CA PRO A 96 8.01 11.29 -15.27
C PRO A 96 8.88 10.03 -15.30
N VAL A 97 10.10 10.16 -15.81
CA VAL A 97 11.12 9.10 -15.75
C VAL A 97 11.90 9.22 -14.45
N ASN A 98 11.73 8.24 -13.56
CA ASN A 98 12.34 8.24 -12.22
C ASN A 98 13.43 7.18 -12.03
N ILE A 99 13.59 6.21 -12.94
CA ILE A 99 14.68 5.24 -12.85
C ILE A 99 15.23 4.88 -14.23
N SER A 100 16.54 5.01 -14.43
CA SER A 100 17.26 4.44 -15.59
C SER A 100 16.54 4.63 -16.94
N GLY A 101 16.00 5.83 -17.21
CA GLY A 101 15.29 6.11 -18.46
C GLY A 101 13.82 5.66 -18.52
N ASN A 102 13.25 5.08 -17.46
CA ASN A 102 11.88 4.57 -17.40
C ASN A 102 11.05 5.20 -16.27
N HIS A 103 9.73 5.10 -16.41
CA HIS A 103 8.79 5.36 -15.31
C HIS A 103 8.58 4.08 -14.52
N LEU A 104 8.81 4.10 -13.21
CA LEU A 104 8.78 2.95 -12.31
C LEU A 104 7.81 3.17 -11.16
N HIS A 105 6.98 2.17 -10.88
CA HIS A 105 6.12 2.09 -9.69
C HIS A 105 5.26 3.35 -9.50
N GLY A 106 4.66 3.85 -10.58
CA GLY A 106 3.80 5.03 -10.55
C GLY A 106 4.52 6.38 -10.44
N GLY A 107 5.86 6.40 -10.41
CA GLY A 107 6.66 7.62 -10.54
C GLY A 107 7.23 8.16 -9.23
N PRO A 108 7.68 9.43 -9.20
CA PRO A 108 8.32 10.05 -8.04
C PRO A 108 7.42 10.15 -6.80
N LYS A 109 6.11 10.34 -6.99
CA LYS A 109 5.10 10.40 -5.92
C LYS A 109 4.00 9.39 -6.19
N GLY A 110 4.37 8.11 -6.19
CA GLY A 110 3.43 7.00 -6.42
C GLY A 110 2.49 6.79 -5.24
N LEU A 111 1.59 5.81 -5.38
CA LEU A 111 0.66 5.39 -4.33
C LEU A 111 1.35 4.98 -3.01
N ASP A 112 2.62 4.60 -3.07
CA ASP A 112 3.46 4.25 -1.93
C ASP A 112 3.98 5.48 -1.16
N ALA A 113 3.94 6.68 -1.75
CA ALA A 113 4.54 7.89 -1.19
C ALA A 113 3.50 8.94 -0.74
N VAL A 114 2.26 8.52 -0.53
CA VAL A 114 1.15 9.37 -0.10
C VAL A 114 0.54 8.89 1.21
N LEU A 115 -0.08 9.79 1.96
CA LEU A 115 -0.86 9.43 3.14
C LEU A 115 -2.27 9.05 2.73
N TRP A 116 -2.65 7.80 2.98
CA TRP A 116 -3.99 7.29 2.71
C TRP A 116 -4.93 7.61 3.87
N ASN A 117 -6.22 7.80 3.57
CA ASN A 117 -7.24 7.67 4.61
C ASN A 117 -7.42 6.18 4.92
N TYR A 118 -7.94 5.85 6.10
CA TYR A 118 -8.29 4.48 6.42
C TYR A 118 -9.54 4.38 7.29
N ARG A 119 -10.13 3.19 7.26
CA ARG A 119 -11.13 2.72 8.22
C ARG A 119 -10.85 1.25 8.52
N THR A 120 -11.43 0.76 9.60
CA THR A 120 -11.30 -0.65 10.01
C THR A 120 -12.66 -1.33 10.03
N GLU A 121 -12.69 -2.60 9.68
CA GLU A 121 -13.87 -3.47 9.74
C GLU A 121 -13.50 -4.72 10.54
N GLN A 122 -14.42 -5.21 11.38
CA GLN A 122 -14.17 -6.37 12.23
C GLN A 122 -15.45 -7.21 12.34
N THR A 123 -15.30 -8.52 12.13
CA THR A 123 -16.28 -9.55 12.47
C THR A 123 -15.60 -10.61 13.35
N ASP A 124 -16.33 -11.69 13.67
CA ASP A 124 -15.76 -12.81 14.41
C ASP A 124 -14.78 -13.62 13.52
N GLU A 125 -14.97 -13.60 12.20
CA GLU A 125 -14.23 -14.41 11.22
C GLU A 125 -13.05 -13.67 10.57
N HIS A 126 -13.07 -12.34 10.53
CA HIS A 126 -12.00 -11.53 9.95
C HIS A 126 -11.92 -10.13 10.53
N ALA A 127 -10.74 -9.51 10.38
CA ALA A 127 -10.54 -8.08 10.60
C ALA A 127 -9.87 -7.48 9.36
N ALA A 128 -10.16 -6.22 9.05
CA ALA A 128 -9.65 -5.57 7.86
C ALA A 128 -9.28 -4.11 8.11
N ILE A 129 -8.25 -3.64 7.41
CA ILE A 129 -7.92 -2.23 7.24
C ILE A 129 -8.22 -1.88 5.78
N ILE A 130 -9.08 -0.90 5.56
CA ILE A 130 -9.41 -0.41 4.22
C ILE A 130 -8.83 0.99 4.07
N PHE A 131 -7.77 1.08 3.27
CA PHE A 131 -7.14 2.33 2.89
C PHE A 131 -7.83 2.90 1.66
N SER A 132 -8.03 4.21 1.63
CA SER A 132 -8.55 4.92 0.46
C SER A 132 -7.74 6.17 0.12
N TYR A 133 -7.55 6.40 -1.18
CA TYR A 133 -6.86 7.58 -1.71
C TYR A 133 -7.50 8.05 -3.00
N VAL A 134 -7.55 9.38 -3.19
CA VAL A 134 -7.98 10.01 -4.43
C VAL A 134 -6.72 10.57 -5.09
N ASP A 135 -6.29 9.89 -6.15
CA ASP A 135 -5.16 10.31 -6.96
C ASP A 135 -5.68 11.24 -8.08
N PRO A 136 -5.41 12.55 -8.01
CA PRO A 136 -6.06 13.52 -8.88
C PRO A 136 -5.65 13.35 -10.35
N ALA A 137 -6.49 13.83 -11.27
CA ALA A 137 -6.13 13.90 -12.68
C ALA A 137 -4.79 14.65 -12.87
N GLY A 138 -3.89 14.07 -13.67
CA GLY A 138 -2.55 14.61 -13.89
C GLY A 138 -1.53 14.25 -12.79
N ALA A 139 -1.90 13.48 -11.77
CA ALA A 139 -0.93 12.96 -10.82
C ALA A 139 0.11 12.08 -11.53
N ASN A 140 1.38 12.46 -11.40
CA ASN A 140 2.50 11.93 -12.20
C ASN A 140 2.16 11.82 -13.70
N ASP A 141 1.39 12.78 -14.22
CA ASP A 141 0.96 12.91 -15.61
C ASP A 141 0.03 11.79 -16.14
N PHE A 142 -0.56 10.98 -15.25
CA PHE A 142 -1.63 10.04 -15.63
C PHE A 142 -2.96 10.77 -15.91
N PRO A 143 -3.73 10.37 -16.94
CA PRO A 143 -5.08 10.90 -17.17
C PRO A 143 -6.08 10.43 -16.11
N GLY A 144 -7.15 11.19 -15.92
CA GLY A 144 -8.24 10.86 -15.01
C GLY A 144 -7.90 10.93 -13.52
N THR A 145 -8.86 11.38 -12.73
CA THR A 145 -8.87 11.17 -11.28
C THR A 145 -9.11 9.68 -11.02
N LEU A 146 -8.31 9.07 -10.17
CA LEU A 146 -8.47 7.69 -9.74
C LEU A 146 -8.81 7.67 -8.25
N THR A 147 -10.00 7.15 -7.90
CA THR A 147 -10.32 6.82 -6.52
C THR A 147 -10.00 5.36 -6.31
N VAL A 148 -9.05 5.08 -5.42
CA VAL A 148 -8.55 3.73 -5.16
C VAL A 148 -8.76 3.35 -3.70
N GLU A 149 -9.18 2.11 -3.48
CA GLU A 149 -9.19 1.44 -2.19
C GLU A 149 -8.29 0.21 -2.24
N VAL A 150 -7.53 -0.01 -1.17
CA VAL A 150 -6.85 -1.28 -0.89
C VAL A 150 -7.29 -1.79 0.47
N ALA A 151 -7.77 -3.04 0.53
CA ALA A 151 -8.14 -3.68 1.78
C ALA A 151 -7.12 -4.77 2.13
N TYR A 152 -6.60 -4.71 3.36
CA TYR A 152 -5.81 -5.77 3.97
C TYR A 152 -6.69 -6.47 5.01
N THR A 153 -6.99 -7.74 4.75
CA THR A 153 -7.84 -8.56 5.61
C THR A 153 -7.04 -9.71 6.19
N LEU A 154 -7.14 -9.90 7.50
CA LEU A 154 -6.67 -11.08 8.20
C LEU A 154 -7.87 -11.96 8.57
N THR A 155 -7.83 -13.23 8.19
CA THR A 155 -8.88 -14.22 8.52
C THR A 155 -8.48 -15.10 9.72
N GLU A 156 -9.45 -15.81 10.30
CA GLU A 156 -9.17 -16.83 11.31
C GLU A 156 -8.38 -18.03 10.74
N ASP A 157 -8.37 -18.24 9.41
CA ASP A 157 -7.55 -19.27 8.76
C ASP A 157 -6.07 -18.85 8.56
N ASN A 158 -5.63 -17.77 9.22
CA ASN A 158 -4.29 -17.16 9.10
C ASN A 158 -3.96 -16.64 7.69
N GLU A 159 -4.98 -16.28 6.89
CA GLU A 159 -4.77 -15.77 5.56
C GLU A 159 -4.67 -14.24 5.58
N TRP A 160 -3.64 -13.71 4.89
CA TRP A 160 -3.61 -12.31 4.50
C TRP A 160 -4.19 -12.16 3.10
N MET A 161 -5.35 -11.51 3.01
CA MET A 161 -5.98 -11.18 1.73
C MET A 161 -5.75 -9.71 1.40
N VAL A 162 -5.30 -9.45 0.18
CA VAL A 162 -5.17 -8.10 -0.36
C VAL A 162 -6.13 -7.93 -1.53
N SER A 163 -7.00 -6.92 -1.45
CA SER A 163 -7.93 -6.60 -2.54
C SER A 163 -7.77 -5.14 -2.96
N TYR A 164 -7.88 -4.90 -4.27
CA TYR A 164 -7.81 -3.58 -4.87
C TYR A 164 -9.12 -3.27 -5.58
N LYS A 165 -9.63 -2.08 -5.35
CA LYS A 165 -10.80 -1.55 -6.05
C LYS A 165 -10.47 -0.14 -6.50
N ALA A 166 -10.79 0.20 -7.74
CA ALA A 166 -10.63 1.57 -8.21
C ALA A 166 -11.73 1.98 -9.18
N THR A 167 -12.03 3.27 -9.18
CA THR A 167 -12.88 3.94 -10.16
C THR A 167 -12.16 5.16 -10.72
N THR A 168 -12.51 5.57 -11.93
CA THR A 168 -11.92 6.74 -12.58
C THR A 168 -12.96 7.51 -13.39
N ASP A 169 -12.69 8.79 -13.64
CA ASP A 169 -13.53 9.70 -14.43
C ASP A 169 -13.07 9.84 -15.90
N GLU A 170 -11.91 9.29 -16.26
CA GLU A 170 -11.37 9.23 -17.63
C GLU A 170 -10.60 7.91 -17.82
N PRO A 171 -10.54 7.32 -19.04
CA PRO A 171 -9.67 6.19 -19.32
C PRO A 171 -8.23 6.42 -18.83
N THR A 172 -7.71 5.46 -18.06
CA THR A 172 -6.36 5.51 -17.49
C THR A 172 -5.78 4.11 -17.34
N LEU A 173 -4.47 4.01 -17.13
CA LEU A 173 -3.81 2.73 -16.84
C LEU A 173 -3.85 2.46 -15.33
N PHE A 174 -4.14 1.22 -14.93
CA PHE A 174 -4.11 0.80 -13.54
C PHE A 174 -3.65 -0.66 -13.40
N ASN A 175 -2.57 -0.86 -12.64
CA ASN A 175 -1.94 -2.16 -12.35
C ASN A 175 -1.20 -2.07 -11.01
N PRO A 176 -1.91 -2.02 -9.87
CA PRO A 176 -1.29 -1.93 -8.56
C PRO A 176 -0.75 -3.28 -8.09
N THR A 177 0.14 -3.27 -7.11
CA THR A 177 0.50 -4.47 -6.32
C THR A 177 0.97 -4.08 -4.92
N ASN A 178 1.19 -5.06 -4.05
CA ASN A 178 1.87 -4.87 -2.78
C ASN A 178 3.32 -5.35 -2.94
N HIS A 179 4.27 -4.56 -2.46
CA HIS A 179 5.70 -4.83 -2.61
C HIS A 179 6.32 -5.40 -1.32
N VAL A 180 5.62 -6.30 -0.64
CA VAL A 180 6.10 -7.06 0.52
C VAL A 180 7.36 -7.87 0.18
N TYR A 181 8.27 -7.94 1.14
CA TYR A 181 9.45 -8.80 1.10
C TYR A 181 9.35 -9.76 2.27
N PHE A 182 9.51 -11.05 1.97
CA PHE A 182 9.53 -12.16 2.92
C PHE A 182 10.96 -12.66 3.14
#